data_AF-A0A848D797-F1
#
_entry.id   AF-A0A848D797-F1
#
_cell.length_a   1.000
_cell.length_b   1.000
_cell.length_c   1.000
_cell.angle_alpha   90.00
_cell.angle_beta   90.00
_cell.angle_gamma   90.00
#
_symmetry.space_group_name_H-M   'P 1'
#
loop_
_entity.id
_entity.type
_entity.pdbx_description
1 polymer ?
#
loop_
_entity_poly.entity_id
_entity_poly.type
_entity_poly.pdbx_seq_one_letter_code
_entity_poly.pdbx_strand_id
1 'polypeptide(L)' 'MIIIKCAKCKRRIFKYQKIGEGRVLHCWNDRIIMDYSVRDGNKVKCQCGNLIGIAEEKWVKMRQHSFIYSGVVT' A
#
# COMPACT_ATOMS: atom_id res chain seq x y z
N MET A 1 9.45 -6.97 -6.97
CA MET A 1 8.69 -6.98 -5.69
C MET A 1 8.97 -5.71 -4.89
N ILE A 2 7.96 -5.02 -4.37
CA ILE A 2 8.15 -3.75 -3.62
C ILE A 2 7.58 -3.81 -2.21
N ILE A 3 8.15 -2.99 -1.33
CA ILE A 3 7.67 -2.78 0.04
C ILE A 3 7.07 -1.39 0.12
N ILE A 4 5.77 -1.34 0.39
CA ILE A 4 5.03 -0.10 0.61
C ILE A 4 5.14 0.24 2.09
N LYS A 5 5.61 1.45 2.38
CA LYS A 5 5.81 1.97 3.73
C LYS A 5 5.02 3.26 3.93
N CYS A 6 4.71 3.59 5.18
CA CYS A 6 4.05 4.85 5.50
C CYS A 6 5.00 6.02 5.29
N ALA A 7 4.54 7.09 4.64
CA ALA A 7 5.37 8.30 4.47
C ALA A 7 5.69 8.98 5.82
N LYS A 8 4.78 8.91 6.80
CA LYS A 8 4.96 9.53 8.12
C LYS A 8 5.90 8.74 9.03
N CYS A 9 5.58 7.46 9.29
CA CYS A 9 6.30 6.65 10.28
C CYS A 9 7.29 5.65 9.67
N LYS A 10 7.39 5.56 8.34
CA LYS A 10 8.27 4.64 7.59
C LYS A 10 8.05 3.14 7.88
N ARG A 11 7.03 2.78 8.66
CA ARG A 11 6.64 1.37 8.89
C ARG A 11 6.15 0.73 7.60
N ARG A 12 6.39 -0.57 7.47
CA ARG A 12 5.91 -1.39 6.36
C ARG A 12 4.39 -1.54 6.49
N ILE A 13 3.69 -1.33 5.39
CA ILE A 13 2.23 -1.44 5.30
C ILE A 13 1.88 -2.65 4.44
N PHE A 14 2.48 -2.73 3.25
CA PHE A 14 2.24 -3.85 2.33
C PHE A 14 3.55 -4.37 1.77
N LYS A 15 3.59 -5.69 1.57
CA LYS A 15 4.51 -6.29 0.61
C LYS A 15 3.72 -6.52 -0.67
N TYR A 16 4.07 -5.82 -1.74
CA TYR A 16 3.27 -5.79 -2.97
C TYR A 16 4.09 -6.30 -4.15
N GLN A 17 3.49 -7.20 -4.94
CA GLN A 17 4.06 -7.65 -6.19
C GLN A 17 3.74 -6.64 -7.30
N LYS A 18 4.65 -5.68 -7.48
CA LYS A 18 4.59 -4.76 -8.62
C LYS A 18 5.07 -5.48 -9.87
N ILE A 19 4.25 -5.43 -10.92
CA ILE A 19 4.52 -5.94 -12.26
C ILE A 19 4.63 -4.72 -13.17
N GLY A 20 5.78 -4.54 -13.83
CA GLY A 20 6.04 -3.42 -14.73
C GLY A 20 6.45 -2.12 -14.04
N GLU A 21 6.97 -1.16 -14.80
CA GLU A 21 7.67 0.04 -14.29
C GLU A 21 6.75 1.21 -13.91
N GLY A 22 5.47 1.18 -14.28
CA GLY A 22 4.50 2.26 -14.02
C GLY A 22 4.27 2.63 -12.54
N ARG A 23 3.62 3.77 -12.28
CA ARG A 23 3.37 4.24 -10.90
C ARG A 23 2.33 3.35 -10.17
N VAL A 24 2.49 3.20 -8.85
CA VAL A 24 1.53 2.49 -8.00
C VAL A 24 0.35 3.41 -7.68
N LEU A 25 -0.70 3.33 -8.50
CA LEU A 25 -1.97 4.03 -8.28
C LEU A 25 -2.94 3.14 -7.49
N HIS A 26 -3.06 1.89 -7.93
CA HIS A 26 -3.97 0.89 -7.37
C HIS A 26 -3.16 -0.33 -6.92
N CYS A 27 -3.38 -0.76 -5.68
CA CYS A 27 -2.85 -2.02 -5.17
C CYS A 27 -3.93 -3.08 -5.27
N TRP A 28 -3.80 -4.00 -6.22
CA TRP A 28 -4.70 -5.14 -6.36
C TRP A 28 -4.55 -6.09 -5.19
N ASN A 29 -5.67 -6.51 -4.60
CA ASN A 29 -5.65 -7.39 -3.42
C ASN A 29 -4.92 -8.70 -3.69
N ASP A 30 -5.07 -9.24 -4.90
CA ASP A 30 -4.41 -10.47 -5.37
C ASP A 30 -2.87 -10.40 -5.37
N ARG A 31 -2.31 -9.18 -5.50
CA ARG A 31 -0.86 -8.93 -5.54
C ARG A 31 -0.29 -8.48 -4.19
N ILE A 32 -1.13 -8.36 -3.16
CA ILE A 32 -0.68 -8.07 -1.79
C ILE A 32 -0.24 -9.38 -1.17
N ILE A 33 1.07 -9.53 -1.00
CA ILE A 33 1.68 -10.74 -0.43
C ILE A 33 1.56 -10.72 1.08
N MET A 34 1.72 -9.55 1.70
CA MET A 34 1.54 -9.38 3.15
C MET A 34 0.90 -8.02 3.45
N ASP A 35 -0.07 -8.04 4.36
CA ASP A 35 -0.82 -6.88 4.86
C ASP A 35 -0.45 -6.64 6.34
N TYR A 36 0.10 -5.46 6.62
CA TYR A 36 0.41 -4.94 7.96
C TYR A 36 -0.39 -3.66 8.26
N SER A 37 -1.42 -3.40 7.47
CA SER A 37 -2.25 -2.21 7.56
C SER A 37 -3.37 -2.39 8.59
N VAL A 38 -3.88 -1.27 9.09
CA VAL A 38 -5.08 -1.24 9.93
C VAL A 38 -6.26 -0.89 9.03
N ARG A 39 -7.19 -1.82 8.85
CA ARG A 39 -8.41 -1.60 8.07
C ARG A 39 -9.53 -1.15 8.99
N ASP A 40 -10.14 -0.03 8.65
CA ASP A 40 -11.24 0.60 9.39
C ASP A 40 -12.40 0.80 8.40
N GLY A 41 -13.18 -0.26 8.21
CA GLY A 41 -14.11 -0.40 7.08
C GLY A 41 -13.36 -0.32 5.75
N ASN A 42 -13.73 0.64 4.90
CA ASN A 42 -13.07 0.86 3.61
C ASN A 42 -11.79 1.68 3.74
N LYS A 43 -11.40 2.16 4.92
CA LYS A 43 -10.19 2.98 5.09
C LYS A 43 -9.00 2.10 5.42
N VAL A 44 -7.94 2.21 4.62
CA VAL A 44 -6.65 1.58 4.89
C VAL A 44 -5.77 2.60 5.58
N LYS A 45 -5.46 2.35 6.85
CA LYS A 45 -4.64 3.20 7.70
C LYS A 45 -3.35 2.49 8.06
N CYS A 46 -2.34 3.27 8.40
CA CYS A 46 -1.17 2.76 9.10
C CYS A 46 -1.47 2.74 10.61
N GLN A 47 -0.72 1.94 11.36
CA GLN A 47 -0.79 1.90 12.83
C GLN A 47 -0.52 3.26 13.50
N CYS A 48 0.16 4.20 12.81
CA CYS A 48 0.34 5.56 13.32
C CYS A 48 -0.88 6.49 13.09
N GLY A 49 -2.00 5.97 12.55
CA GLY A 49 -3.19 6.74 12.22
C GLY A 49 -3.16 7.40 10.84
N ASN A 50 -2.07 7.28 10.06
CA ASN A 50 -2.02 7.87 8.73
C ASN A 50 -2.92 7.14 7.73
N LEU A 51 -3.76 7.86 6.99
CA LEU A 51 -4.62 7.28 5.96
C LEU A 51 -3.82 7.01 4.67
N ILE A 52 -3.63 5.73 4.35
CA ILE A 52 -2.82 5.25 3.22
C ILE A 52 -3.66 5.18 1.95
N GLY A 53 -4.91 4.74 2.09
CA GLY A 53 -5.79 4.53 0.97
C GLY A 53 -7.20 4.17 1.37
N ILE A 54 -8.02 3.90 0.36
CA ILE A 54 -9.38 3.40 0.50
C ILE A 54 -9.43 2.03 -0.17
N ALA A 55 -9.79 0.99 0.57
CA ALA A 55 -10.04 -0.35 0.05
C ALA A 55 -11.41 -0.36 -0.65
N GLU A 56 -11.38 -0.67 -1.94
CA GLU A 56 -12.55 -1.05 -2.72
C GLU A 56 -12.61 -2.58 -2.81
N GLU A 57 -13.60 -3.13 -3.51
CA GLU A 57 -13.83 -4.59 -3.58
C GLU A 57 -12.61 -5.39 -4.09
N LYS A 58 -11.90 -4.87 -5.10
CA LYS A 58 -10.82 -5.61 -5.79
C LYS A 58 -9.42 -5.01 -5.62
N TRP A 59 -9.35 -3.76 -5.19
CA TRP A 59 -8.09 -3.02 -5.11
C TRP A 59 -8.17 -1.93 -4.04
N VAL A 60 -7.00 -1.52 -3.56
CA VAL A 60 -6.87 -0.40 -2.65
C VAL A 60 -6.44 0.82 -3.45
N LYS A 61 -7.26 1.89 -3.39
CA LYS A 61 -6.93 3.21 -3.91
C LYS A 61 -5.89 3.87 -3.04
N MET A 62 -4.67 3.93 -3.53
CA MET A 62 -3.53 4.44 -2.78
C MET A 62 -3.43 5.98 -2.89
N ARG A 63 -3.18 6.67 -1.77
CA ARG A 63 -2.90 8.11 -1.77
C ARG A 63 -1.40 8.36 -1.91
N GLN A 64 -0.96 8.87 -3.06
CA GLN A 64 0.48 9.00 -3.40
C GLN A 64 1.35 9.70 -2.33
N HIS A 65 0.81 10.68 -1.60
CA HIS A 65 1.56 11.43 -0.58
C HIS A 65 1.57 10.74 0.80
N SER A 66 0.74 9.72 1.00
CA SER A 66 0.59 9.02 2.28
C SER A 66 1.54 7.83 2.44
N PHE A 67 2.12 7.35 1.34
CA PHE A 67 3.02 6.19 1.33
C PHE A 67 4.28 6.47 0.51
N ILE A 68 5.31 5.71 0.80
CA ILE A 68 6.52 5.59 0.00
C ILE A 68 6.70 4.11 -0.33
N TYR A 69 7.38 3.80 -1.42
CA TYR A 69 7.73 2.41 -1.72
C TYR A 69 9.21 2.30 -2.03
N SER A 70 9.77 1.15 -1.71
CA SER A 70 11.17 0.83 -2.00
C SER A 70 11.25 -0.62 -2.45
N GLY A 71 12.05 -0.88 -3.48
CA GLY A 71 12.26 -2.23 -4.01
C GLY A 71 12.51 -2.22 -5.50
N VAL A 72 12.92 -3.38 -6.01
CA VAL A 72 13.18 -3.61 -7.43
C VAL A 72 11.89 -4.09 -8.08
N VAL A 73 11.48 -3.45 -9.17
CA VAL A 73 10.42 -3.97 -10.04
C VAL A 73 10.98 -5.24 -10.67
N THR A 74 10.29 -6.36 -10.48
CA THR A 74 10.66 -7.64 -11.10
C THR A 74 9.72 -7.88 -12.25
#